data_AF-A0A800IF11-F1
#
_entry.id   AF-A0A800IF11-F1
#
_cell.length_a   1.000
_cell.length_b   1.000
_cell.length_c   1.000
_cell.angle_alpha   90.00
_cell.angle_beta   90.00
_cell.angle_gamma   90.00
#
_symmetry.space_group_name_H-M   'P 1'
#
loop_
_entity.id
_entity.type
_entity.pdbx_description
1 polymer ?
#
loop_
_entity_poly.entity_id
_entity_poly.type
_entity_poly.pdbx_seq_one_letter_code
_entity_poly.pdbx_strand_id
1 'polypeptide(L)'
;MGSRTTARGFNREGLVPARRTADVDYRLARQRMIDGFEKGAIGRDLVCDAQPMLLRNAEHCSTPTSIDCPICAENQVRHVTYVFGPRLPAHGRCISTPKELKRLANRQGEFTAYLIEVCLECRWNHMVRTSTLGNY
;
A
#
# COMPACT_ATOMS: atom_id res chain seq x y z
N MET A 1 4.96 37.51 14.03
CA MET A 1 5.35 36.13 14.34
C MET A 1 4.52 35.20 13.46
N GLY A 2 5.06 34.76 12.32
CA GLY A 2 4.33 33.91 11.37
C GLY A 2 5.25 32.80 10.90
N SER A 3 5.26 31.67 11.60
CA SER A 3 6.04 30.50 11.24
C SER A 3 5.40 29.83 10.03
N ARG A 4 6.00 30.06 8.86
CA ARG A 4 5.73 29.32 7.63
C ARG A 4 6.25 27.89 7.82
N THR A 5 5.33 26.94 8.01
CA THR A 5 5.63 25.52 7.90
C THR A 5 6.03 25.24 6.46
N THR A 6 7.30 24.91 6.25
CA THR A 6 7.82 24.47 4.97
C THR A 6 7.23 23.10 4.65
N ALA A 7 6.42 23.03 3.59
CA ALA A 7 6.02 21.78 2.98
C ALA A 7 7.29 21.06 2.49
N ARG A 8 7.74 20.08 3.27
CA ARG A 8 8.85 19.18 2.90
C ARG A 8 8.47 18.49 1.59
N GLY A 9 9.24 18.76 0.55
CA GLY A 9 9.08 18.16 -0.78
C GLY A 9 9.04 16.64 -0.67
N PHE A 10 7.91 16.05 -1.05
CA PHE A 10 7.77 14.62 -1.22
C PHE A 10 8.62 14.20 -2.43
N ASN A 11 9.72 13.52 -2.16
CA ASN A 11 10.57 12.91 -3.19
C ASN A 11 9.72 12.03 -4.11
N ARG A 12 9.84 12.25 -5.43
CA ARG A 12 9.15 11.49 -6.49
C ARG A 12 9.67 10.04 -6.64
N GLU A 13 10.65 9.64 -5.85
CA GLU A 13 11.05 8.24 -5.69
C GLU A 13 10.33 7.69 -4.44
N GLY A 14 9.15 7.11 -4.62
CA GLY A 14 8.34 6.54 -3.54
C GLY A 14 8.54 5.04 -3.36
N LEU A 15 7.92 4.47 -2.32
CA LEU A 15 7.83 3.01 -2.13
C LEU A 15 6.72 2.38 -2.98
N VAL A 16 6.05 3.19 -3.81
CA VAL A 16 4.92 2.79 -4.64
C VAL A 16 5.41 2.50 -6.07
N PRO A 17 5.09 1.34 -6.66
CA PRO A 17 5.48 1.05 -8.04
C PRO A 17 4.85 2.05 -9.01
N ALA A 18 5.56 2.35 -10.10
CA ALA A 18 4.98 3.12 -11.20
C ALA A 18 3.78 2.36 -11.80
N ARG A 19 2.76 3.09 -12.26
CA ARG A 19 1.63 2.47 -12.97
C ARG A 19 2.09 1.89 -14.31
N ARG A 20 1.54 0.73 -14.67
CA ARG A 20 1.73 0.08 -15.98
C ARG A 20 0.37 -0.28 -16.57
N THR A 21 0.32 -0.48 -17.89
CA THR A 21 -0.92 -0.84 -18.61
C THR A 21 -1.47 -2.20 -18.20
N ALA A 22 -0.61 -3.14 -17.83
CA ALA A 22 -0.99 -4.47 -17.36
C ALA A 22 -1.30 -4.52 -15.84
N ASP A 23 -1.36 -3.38 -15.15
CA ASP A 23 -1.70 -3.36 -13.74
C ASP A 23 -3.15 -3.81 -13.51
N VAL A 24 -3.39 -4.55 -12.43
CA VAL A 24 -4.75 -4.86 -11.97
C VAL A 24 -5.09 -3.91 -10.82
N ASP A 25 -6.14 -3.11 -11.01
CA ASP A 25 -6.60 -2.12 -10.03
C ASP A 25 -7.81 -2.67 -9.25
N TYR A 26 -7.74 -2.60 -7.92
CA TYR A 26 -8.72 -3.23 -7.01
C TYR A 26 -9.77 -2.24 -6.47
N ARG A 27 -9.88 -1.05 -7.06
CA ARG A 27 -10.86 -0.01 -6.65
C ARG A 27 -12.31 -0.50 -6.58
N LEU A 28 -12.75 -1.35 -7.49
CA LEU A 28 -14.12 -1.90 -7.47
C LEU A 28 -14.33 -2.84 -6.27
N ALA A 29 -13.36 -3.71 -5.99
CA ALA A 29 -13.40 -4.60 -4.83
C ALA A 29 -13.38 -3.79 -3.52
N ARG A 30 -12.53 -2.75 -3.46
CA ARG A 30 -12.45 -1.81 -2.34
C ARG A 30 -13.80 -1.16 -2.06
N GLN A 31 -14.44 -0.61 -3.10
CA GLN A 31 -15.73 0.06 -2.95
C GLN A 31 -16.81 -0.91 -2.46
N ARG A 32 -16.85 -2.13 -2.99
CA ARG A 32 -17.82 -3.14 -2.53
C ARG A 32 -17.66 -3.50 -1.06
N MET A 33 -16.43 -3.58 -0.57
CA MET A 33 -16.17 -3.85 0.86
C MET A 33 -16.62 -2.68 1.74
N ILE A 34 -16.36 -1.44 1.31
CA ILE A 34 -16.82 -0.22 2.00
C ILE A 34 -18.35 -0.17 2.02
N ASP A 35 -19.01 -0.32 0.87
CA ASP A 35 -20.47 -0.32 0.77
C ASP A 35 -21.10 -1.41 1.65
N GLY A 36 -20.47 -2.59 1.72
CA GLY A 36 -20.91 -3.70 2.56
C GLY A 36 -20.81 -3.40 4.04
N PHE A 37 -19.73 -2.74 4.47
CA PHE A 37 -19.55 -2.26 5.84
C PHE A 37 -20.55 -1.16 6.19
N GLU A 38 -20.73 -0.15 5.33
CA GLU A 38 -21.67 0.96 5.54
C GLU A 38 -23.12 0.48 5.65
N LYS A 39 -23.49 -0.57 4.91
CA LYS A 39 -24.82 -1.19 4.97
C LYS A 39 -24.98 -2.18 6.13
N GLY A 40 -23.94 -2.38 6.94
CA GLY A 40 -23.93 -3.33 8.06
C GLY A 40 -23.92 -4.81 7.65
N ALA A 41 -23.69 -5.11 6.36
CA ALA A 41 -23.61 -6.48 5.86
C ALA A 41 -22.26 -7.14 6.19
N ILE A 42 -21.23 -6.35 6.44
CA ILE A 42 -19.89 -6.80 6.84
C ILE A 42 -19.57 -6.20 8.21
N GLY A 43 -19.19 -7.05 9.17
CA GLY A 43 -18.77 -6.62 10.50
C GLY A 43 -17.45 -5.84 10.49
N ARG A 44 -17.27 -4.95 11.47
CA ARG A 44 -16.04 -4.13 11.59
C ARG A 44 -14.78 -5.00 11.69
N ASP A 45 -14.84 -6.08 12.46
CA ASP A 45 -13.75 -7.03 12.66
C ASP A 45 -13.27 -7.70 11.36
N LEU A 46 -14.13 -7.80 10.34
CA LEU A 46 -13.79 -8.38 9.03
C LEU A 46 -13.13 -7.37 8.07
N VAL A 47 -13.36 -6.08 8.28
CA VAL A 47 -12.72 -5.01 7.48
C VAL A 47 -11.50 -4.41 8.17
N CYS A 48 -11.45 -4.48 9.50
CA CYS A 48 -10.40 -3.96 10.37
C CYS A 48 -9.46 -5.08 10.84
N ASP A 49 -9.02 -5.94 9.93
CA ASP A 49 -8.32 -7.19 10.23
C ASP A 49 -6.81 -7.15 9.94
N ALA A 50 -6.23 -5.97 9.69
CA ALA A 50 -4.82 -5.84 9.35
C ALA A 50 -3.93 -6.55 10.37
N GLN A 51 -3.13 -7.49 9.88
CA GLN A 51 -2.30 -8.35 10.70
C GLN A 51 -1.13 -7.56 11.33
N PRO A 52 -0.63 -7.96 12.52
CA PRO A 52 0.41 -7.20 13.23
C PRO A 52 1.67 -6.89 12.42
N MET A 53 2.09 -7.81 11.53
CA MET A 53 3.25 -7.58 10.67
C MET A 53 2.99 -6.54 9.57
N LEU A 54 1.77 -6.48 9.03
CA LEU A 54 1.37 -5.46 8.07
C LEU A 54 1.34 -4.08 8.72
N LEU A 55 0.82 -3.98 9.95
CA LEU A 55 0.83 -2.73 10.73
C LEU A 55 2.26 -2.24 11.00
N ARG A 56 3.16 -3.12 11.44
CA ARG A 56 4.59 -2.77 11.62
C ARG A 56 5.21 -2.26 10.34
N ASN A 57 4.90 -2.88 9.19
CA ASN A 57 5.41 -2.42 7.91
C ASN A 57 4.74 -1.11 7.44
N ALA A 58 3.47 -0.89 7.77
CA ALA A 58 2.79 0.37 7.51
C ALA A 58 3.37 1.53 8.33
N GLU A 59 3.83 1.25 9.55
CA GLU A 59 4.48 2.24 10.42
C GLU A 59 5.88 2.62 9.90
N HIS A 60 6.68 1.64 9.50
CA HIS A 60 8.11 1.85 9.21
C HIS A 60 8.48 1.91 7.71
N CYS A 61 7.68 1.27 6.84
CA CYS A 61 8.00 0.99 5.44
C CYS A 61 6.85 1.38 4.50
N SER A 62 6.23 2.54 4.71
CA SER A 62 5.08 3.00 3.92
C SER A 62 5.27 4.35 3.25
N THR A 63 4.44 4.61 2.24
CA THR A 63 4.23 5.94 1.69
C THR A 63 2.94 6.52 2.26
N PRO A 64 2.96 7.65 2.98
CA PRO A 64 1.74 8.27 3.47
C PRO A 64 0.88 8.77 2.30
N THR A 65 -0.43 8.81 2.50
CA THR A 65 -1.39 9.34 1.53
C THR A 65 -2.17 10.50 2.13
N SER A 66 -2.88 11.26 1.30
CA SER A 66 -3.83 12.29 1.75
C SER A 66 -5.27 11.77 1.82
N ILE A 67 -5.46 10.45 1.83
CA ILE A 67 -6.77 9.80 1.76
C ILE A 67 -7.16 9.40 3.18
N ASP A 68 -8.29 9.89 3.66
CA ASP A 68 -8.82 9.50 4.96
C ASP A 68 -9.25 8.04 4.96
N CYS A 69 -9.09 7.36 6.10
CA CYS A 69 -9.54 5.99 6.25
C CYS A 69 -11.06 5.90 6.03
N PRO A 70 -11.53 5.05 5.10
CA PRO A 70 -12.96 4.96 4.79
C PRO A 70 -13.78 4.33 5.93
N ILE A 71 -13.13 3.76 6.95
CA ILE A 71 -13.79 3.04 8.04
C ILE A 71 -13.88 3.85 9.33
N CYS A 72 -12.83 4.60 9.69
CA CYS A 72 -12.84 5.41 10.92
C CYS A 72 -12.82 6.91 10.67
N ALA A 73 -12.38 7.40 9.51
CA ALA A 73 -12.17 8.83 9.23
C ALA A 73 -11.25 9.58 10.23
N GLU A 74 -10.60 8.89 11.16
CA GLU A 74 -9.75 9.46 12.21
C GLU A 74 -8.27 9.59 11.80
N ASN A 75 -7.85 8.87 10.76
CA ASN A 75 -6.47 8.86 10.29
C ASN A 75 -6.40 8.63 8.78
N GLN A 76 -5.29 9.03 8.17
CA GLN A 76 -5.03 8.80 6.74
C GLN A 76 -4.46 7.40 6.50
N VAL A 77 -4.89 6.77 5.40
CA VAL A 77 -4.31 5.47 5.00
C VAL A 77 -2.89 5.67 4.49
N ARG A 78 -2.08 4.61 4.62
CA ARG A 78 -0.69 4.56 4.14
C ARG A 78 -0.56 3.41 3.15
N HIS A 79 0.30 3.56 2.16
CA HIS A 79 0.57 2.51 1.19
C HIS A 79 1.81 1.70 1.57
N VAL A 80 1.67 0.38 1.63
CA VAL A 80 2.74 -0.59 1.82
C VAL A 80 2.89 -1.41 0.54
N THR A 81 4.13 -1.62 0.12
CA THR A 81 4.42 -2.42 -1.07
C THR A 81 5.16 -3.69 -0.70
N TYR A 82 4.62 -4.84 -1.12
CA TYR A 82 5.31 -6.12 -1.07
C TYR A 82 5.65 -6.59 -2.48
N VAL A 83 6.86 -7.10 -2.69
CA VAL A 83 7.27 -7.67 -3.97
C VAL A 83 7.54 -9.16 -3.81
N PHE A 84 6.98 -9.95 -4.71
CA PHE A 84 7.20 -11.39 -4.84
C PHE A 84 7.86 -11.69 -6.18
N GLY A 85 8.60 -12.79 -6.25
CA GLY A 85 9.25 -13.23 -7.48
C GLY A 85 10.52 -14.03 -7.21
N PRO A 86 11.26 -14.39 -8.27
CA PRO A 86 12.44 -15.25 -8.18
C PRO A 86 13.50 -14.69 -7.22
N ARG A 87 14.09 -15.57 -6.41
CA ARG A 87 15.19 -15.24 -5.47
C ARG A 87 14.79 -14.18 -4.44
N LEU A 88 13.50 -14.07 -4.11
CA LEU A 88 12.97 -13.38 -2.93
C LEU A 88 12.47 -14.41 -1.91
N PRO A 89 12.34 -14.04 -0.62
CA PRO A 89 11.74 -14.92 0.38
C PRO A 89 10.31 -15.32 -0.01
N ALA A 90 9.87 -16.50 0.43
CA ALA A 90 8.52 -17.02 0.13
C ALA A 90 7.39 -16.10 0.65
N HIS A 91 7.62 -15.40 1.77
CA HIS A 91 6.69 -14.40 2.33
C HIS A 91 6.77 -13.03 1.63
N GLY A 92 7.53 -12.94 0.54
CA GLY A 92 7.75 -11.71 -0.20
C GLY A 92 8.73 -10.76 0.49
N ARG A 93 9.01 -9.64 -0.18
CA ARG A 93 9.87 -8.57 0.31
C ARG A 93 9.05 -7.31 0.52
N CYS A 94 8.93 -6.84 1.76
CA CYS A 94 8.42 -5.51 2.04
C CYS A 94 9.44 -4.47 1.57
N ILE A 95 9.01 -3.55 0.72
CA ILE A 95 9.85 -2.49 0.17
C ILE A 95 10.01 -1.40 1.21
N SER A 96 11.24 -1.15 1.63
CA SER A 96 11.54 -0.11 2.63
C SER A 96 12.30 1.08 2.06
N THR A 97 12.84 0.97 0.83
CA THR A 97 13.53 2.06 0.16
C THR A 97 13.16 2.18 -1.32
N PRO A 98 13.13 3.40 -1.90
CA PRO A 98 12.87 3.57 -3.34
C PRO A 98 13.94 2.92 -4.23
N LYS A 99 15.21 2.94 -3.78
CA LYS A 99 16.34 2.30 -4.47
C LYS A 99 16.14 0.79 -4.62
N GLU A 100 15.58 0.14 -3.61
CA GLU A 100 15.26 -1.28 -3.64
C GLU A 100 14.17 -1.58 -4.68
N LEU A 101 13.09 -0.80 -4.71
CA LEU A 101 12.02 -0.95 -5.69
C LEU A 101 12.54 -0.77 -7.12
N LYS A 102 13.35 0.27 -7.35
CA LYS A 102 13.99 0.53 -8.64
C LYS A 102 14.91 -0.61 -9.07
N ARG A 103 15.67 -1.18 -8.13
CA ARG A 103 16.53 -2.35 -8.39
C ARG A 103 15.70 -3.55 -8.84
N LEU A 104 14.59 -3.84 -8.16
CA LEU A 104 13.69 -4.94 -8.52
C LEU A 104 13.01 -4.69 -9.86
N ALA A 105 12.59 -3.45 -10.13
CA ALA A 105 11.97 -3.08 -11.41
C ALA A 105 12.90 -3.27 -12.62
N ASN A 106 14.22 -3.16 -12.43
CA ASN A 106 15.22 -3.32 -13.49
C ASN A 106 15.86 -4.71 -13.54
N ARG A 107 15.49 -5.62 -12.62
CA ARG A 107 16.09 -6.94 -12.51
C ARG A 107 15.50 -7.87 -13.56
N GLN A 108 16.32 -8.75 -14.14
CA GLN A 108 15.84 -9.83 -14.99
C GLN A 108 14.97 -10.82 -14.21
N GLY A 109 13.82 -11.15 -14.79
CA GLY A 109 12.81 -12.03 -14.21
C GLY A 109 11.50 -11.30 -13.93
N GLU A 110 10.45 -12.07 -13.71
CA GLU A 110 9.11 -11.54 -13.45
C GLU A 110 8.85 -11.41 -11.95
N PHE A 111 8.49 -10.21 -11.53
CA PHE A 111 8.15 -9.91 -10.14
C PHE A 111 6.74 -9.31 -10.07
N THR A 112 6.04 -9.56 -8.99
CA THR A 112 4.71 -8.98 -8.73
C THR A 112 4.78 -8.09 -7.51
N ALA A 113 4.47 -6.81 -7.67
CA ALA A 113 4.33 -5.85 -6.59
C ALA A 113 2.86 -5.71 -6.17
N TYR A 114 2.59 -5.91 -4.89
CA TYR A 114 1.30 -5.75 -4.24
C TYR A 114 1.31 -4.45 -3.46
N LEU A 115 0.49 -3.49 -3.89
CA LEU A 115 0.29 -2.22 -3.21
C LEU A 115 -0.95 -2.34 -2.31
N ILE A 116 -0.77 -2.17 -1.01
CA ILE A 116 -1.81 -2.32 0.01
C ILE A 116 -1.99 -0.99 0.72
N GLU A 117 -3.23 -0.53 0.90
CA GLU A 117 -3.54 0.57 1.81
C GLU A 117 -3.78 0.03 3.21
N VAL A 118 -3.33 0.75 4.23
CA VAL A 118 -3.43 0.36 5.65
C VAL A 118 -3.74 1.59 6.50
N CYS A 119 -4.72 1.47 7.40
CA CYS A 119 -4.95 2.44 8.47
C CYS A 119 -4.27 1.95 9.76
N LEU A 120 -3.39 2.77 10.34
CA LEU A 120 -2.72 2.43 11.60
C LEU A 120 -3.64 2.54 12.82
N GLU A 121 -4.76 3.25 12.70
CA GLU A 121 -5.71 3.45 13.80
C GLU A 121 -6.69 2.28 13.90
N CYS A 122 -7.57 2.14 12.92
CA CYS A 122 -8.62 1.12 12.95
C CYS A 122 -8.21 -0.21 12.33
N ARG A 123 -6.97 -0.36 11.82
CA ARG A 123 -6.48 -1.60 11.19
C ARG A 123 -7.22 -2.00 9.91
N TRP A 124 -7.87 -1.05 9.23
CA TRP A 124 -8.33 -1.26 7.85
C TRP A 124 -7.14 -1.62 6.96
N ASN A 125 -7.29 -2.61 6.10
CA ASN A 125 -6.41 -2.77 4.94
C ASN A 125 -7.16 -3.26 3.71
N HIS A 126 -6.71 -2.84 2.54
CA HIS A 126 -7.23 -3.36 1.28
C HIS A 126 -6.17 -3.32 0.19
N MET A 127 -6.24 -4.27 -0.75
CA MET A 127 -5.37 -4.24 -1.93
C MET A 127 -5.75 -3.05 -2.81
N VAL A 128 -4.77 -2.23 -3.19
CA VAL A 128 -5.00 -1.09 -4.09
C VAL A 128 -4.72 -1.51 -5.53
N ARG A 129 -3.58 -2.16 -5.75
CA ARG A 129 -3.12 -2.51 -7.10
C ARG A 129 -2.10 -3.65 -7.05
N THR A 130 -2.07 -4.46 -8.10
CA THR A 130 -0.92 -5.31 -8.41
C THR A 130 -0.22 -4.84 -9.68
N SER A 131 1.11 -4.78 -9.66
CA SER A 131 1.93 -4.32 -10.79
C SER A 131 3.04 -5.33 -11.09
N THR A 132 3.18 -5.72 -12.35
CA THR A 132 4.32 -6.53 -12.80
C THR A 132 5.58 -5.67 -12.88
N LEU A 133 6.69 -6.19 -12.37
CA LEU A 133 8.01 -5.57 -12.34
C LEU A 133 9.04 -6.50 -12.98
N GLY A 134 10.21 -5.92 -13.28
CA GLY A 134 11.32 -6.62 -13.88
C GLY A 134 11.35 -6.48 -15.39
N ASN A 135 12.44 -6.98 -15.97
CA ASN A 135 12.67 -7.01 -17.40
C ASN A 135 12.67 -8.47 -17.86
N TYR A 136 12.09 -8.69 -19.04
CA TYR A 136 12.18 -9.95 -19.78
C TYR A 136 13.42 -9.95 -20.67
#